data_AF-I1HKM4-F1
#
_entry.id   AF-I1HKM4-F1
#
_cell.length_a   1.000
_cell.length_b   1.000
_cell.length_c   1.000
_cell.angle_alpha   90.00
_cell.angle_beta   90.00
_cell.angle_gamma   90.00
#
_symmetry.space_group_name_H-M   'P 1'
#
loop_
_entity.id
_entity.type
_entity.pdbx_description
1 polymer ?
#
loop_
_entity_poly.entity_id
_entity_poly.type
_entity_poly.pdbx_seq_one_letter_code
_entity_poly.pdbx_strand_id
1 'polypeptide(L)'
;MTPFYLARSASKVLRRITSETSVELKILSQKWRLLLAGVLFQYIHGLAARGVHYLHRPGPTLQDLGFMVLPELGKERGYISETLFTFIFLSFVLWTFHPFILQTKRFYTVLIWRRVLAFLCASQFLRIVTFYSTQLPGPNYHCREGSPLARLPPPQNVAEVLLINFPRGVIYGCGDLIFSSHMIFTLVFVITYQKYGSIRFIKVLAWCIAVAQSLLIVASRKHYSVDVVVAWYTVNLLVFFVDKKLTELPDRSAVSASALPLSVKDIKLKEESTRLLNGNSVEAADRRPRTQINGKPLENGNHLDTETTIT
;
A
#
# COMPACT_ATOMS: atom_id res chain seq x y z
N MET A 1 33.13 -22.67 -17.84
CA MET A 1 32.57 -22.58 -16.46
C MET A 1 32.09 -23.98 -16.08
N THR A 2 32.61 -24.62 -15.04
CA THR A 2 32.38 -26.07 -14.80
C THR A 2 31.08 -26.36 -14.03
N PRO A 3 30.39 -27.50 -14.30
CA PRO A 3 29.09 -27.80 -13.72
C PRO A 3 29.09 -27.92 -12.19
N PHE A 4 30.20 -28.34 -11.59
CA PHE A 4 30.37 -28.36 -10.13
C PHE A 4 30.21 -26.98 -9.48
N TYR A 5 30.64 -25.89 -10.13
CA TYR A 5 30.47 -24.53 -9.59
C TYR A 5 29.01 -24.07 -9.69
N LEU A 6 28.28 -24.45 -10.74
CA LEU A 6 26.85 -24.23 -10.87
C LEU A 6 26.07 -25.00 -9.80
N ALA A 7 26.32 -26.31 -9.65
CA ALA A 7 25.67 -27.14 -8.63
C ALA A 7 25.92 -26.64 -7.20
N ARG A 8 27.16 -26.27 -6.87
CA ARG A 8 27.52 -25.72 -5.54
C ARG A 8 26.89 -24.34 -5.29
N SER A 9 26.69 -23.55 -6.32
CA SER A 9 26.00 -22.24 -6.23
C SER A 9 24.50 -22.41 -6.06
N ALA A 10 23.87 -23.28 -6.85
CA ALA A 10 22.46 -23.65 -6.73
C ALA A 10 22.14 -24.23 -5.35
N SER A 11 22.99 -25.11 -4.81
CA SER A 11 22.85 -25.66 -3.46
C SER A 11 22.86 -24.59 -2.37
N LYS A 12 23.77 -23.59 -2.46
CA LYS A 12 23.80 -22.43 -1.55
C LYS A 12 22.53 -21.58 -1.65
N VAL A 13 22.04 -21.30 -2.85
CA VAL A 13 20.80 -20.55 -3.08
C VAL A 13 19.58 -21.31 -2.54
N LEU A 14 19.47 -22.61 -2.82
CA LEU A 14 18.37 -23.46 -2.35
C LEU A 14 18.31 -23.52 -0.81
N ARG A 15 19.45 -23.76 -0.13
CA ARG A 15 19.53 -23.76 1.34
C ARG A 15 19.21 -22.38 1.96
N ARG A 16 19.42 -21.30 1.21
CA ARG A 16 19.03 -19.94 1.62
C ARG A 16 17.53 -19.67 1.41
N ILE A 17 16.96 -20.11 0.28
CA ILE A 17 15.53 -20.00 0.02
C ILE A 17 14.75 -20.78 1.08
N THR A 18 15.13 -22.02 1.39
CA THR A 18 14.43 -22.82 2.41
C THR A 18 14.51 -22.21 3.82
N SER A 19 15.62 -21.55 4.19
CA SER A 19 15.74 -20.92 5.51
C SER A 19 14.98 -19.61 5.64
N GLU A 20 15.03 -18.70 4.66
CA GLU A 20 14.19 -17.48 4.66
C GLU A 20 12.70 -17.84 4.55
N THR A 21 12.32 -18.82 3.71
CA THR A 21 10.95 -19.34 3.61
C THR A 21 10.47 -19.97 4.91
N SER A 22 11.30 -20.72 5.65
CA SER A 22 10.93 -21.27 6.96
C SER A 22 10.58 -20.17 7.98
N VAL A 23 11.37 -19.08 8.00
CA VAL A 23 11.09 -17.92 8.88
C VAL A 23 9.81 -17.18 8.46
N GLU A 24 9.65 -16.88 7.18
CA GLU A 24 8.44 -16.21 6.66
C GLU A 24 7.19 -17.08 6.84
N LEU A 25 7.29 -18.41 6.66
CA LEU A 25 6.19 -19.36 6.90
C LEU A 25 5.80 -19.43 8.39
N LYS A 26 6.76 -19.28 9.31
CA LYS A 26 6.48 -19.18 10.76
C LYS A 26 5.80 -17.85 11.13
N ILE A 27 6.11 -16.75 10.43
CA ILE A 27 5.40 -15.47 10.60
C ILE A 27 4.00 -15.56 9.97
N LEU A 28 3.87 -16.23 8.83
CA LEU A 28 2.61 -16.48 8.13
C LEU A 28 1.67 -17.33 8.99
N SER A 29 2.10 -18.45 9.55
CA SER A 29 1.26 -19.31 10.41
C SER A 29 0.77 -18.61 11.68
N GLN A 30 1.45 -17.55 12.13
CA GLN A 30 1.00 -16.69 13.24
C GLN A 30 0.08 -15.52 12.81
N LYS A 31 0.04 -15.13 11.54
CA LYS A 31 -0.65 -13.91 11.05
C LYS A 31 -1.59 -14.11 9.85
N TRP A 32 -1.71 -15.33 9.32
CA TRP A 32 -2.46 -15.67 8.10
C TRP A 32 -3.90 -15.16 8.10
N ARG A 33 -4.59 -15.16 9.25
CA ARG A 33 -5.98 -14.70 9.37
C ARG A 33 -6.18 -13.29 8.78
N LEU A 34 -5.24 -12.38 8.98
CA LEU A 34 -5.32 -11.01 8.45
C LEU A 34 -4.99 -10.93 6.94
N LEU A 35 -4.12 -11.81 6.44
CA LEU A 35 -3.82 -11.90 5.01
C LEU A 35 -4.98 -12.54 4.24
N LEU A 36 -5.56 -13.63 4.78
CA LEU A 36 -6.74 -14.27 4.21
C LEU A 36 -7.95 -13.32 4.22
N ALA A 37 -8.19 -12.59 5.32
CA ALA A 37 -9.22 -11.56 5.36
C ALA A 37 -9.00 -10.48 4.29
N GLY A 38 -7.74 -10.04 4.09
CA GLY A 38 -7.40 -9.07 3.04
C GLY A 38 -7.63 -9.60 1.63
N VAL A 39 -7.27 -10.86 1.35
CA VAL A 39 -7.49 -11.53 0.05
C VAL A 39 -8.98 -11.79 -0.21
N LEU A 40 -9.72 -12.24 0.81
CA LEU A 40 -11.18 -12.39 0.73
C LEU A 40 -11.86 -11.04 0.45
N PHE A 41 -11.36 -9.96 1.05
CA PHE A 41 -11.85 -8.62 0.76
C PHE A 41 -11.55 -8.15 -0.68
N GLN A 42 -10.41 -8.54 -1.29
CA GLN A 42 -10.16 -8.27 -2.71
C GLN A 42 -11.24 -8.91 -3.60
N TYR A 43 -11.67 -10.13 -3.27
CA TYR A 43 -12.75 -10.83 -3.97
C TYR A 43 -14.12 -10.18 -3.74
N ILE A 44 -14.44 -9.77 -2.50
CA ILE A 44 -15.66 -9.01 -2.18
C ILE A 44 -15.69 -7.67 -2.93
N HIS A 45 -14.57 -6.95 -3.04
CA HIS A 45 -14.46 -5.74 -3.84
C HIS A 45 -14.67 -5.99 -5.35
N GLY A 46 -14.15 -7.12 -5.88
CA GLY A 46 -14.43 -7.54 -7.25
C GLY A 46 -15.91 -7.86 -7.50
N LEU A 47 -16.56 -8.52 -6.53
CA LEU A 47 -17.99 -8.84 -6.56
C LEU A 47 -18.84 -7.56 -6.52
N ALA A 48 -18.47 -6.60 -5.67
CA ALA A 48 -19.11 -5.28 -5.57
C ALA A 48 -18.99 -4.48 -6.88
N ALA A 49 -17.80 -4.42 -7.49
CA ALA A 49 -17.59 -3.74 -8.77
C ALA A 49 -18.44 -4.37 -9.90
N ARG A 50 -18.54 -5.70 -9.93
CA ARG A 50 -19.45 -6.41 -10.85
C ARG A 50 -20.92 -6.14 -10.55
N GLY A 51 -21.29 -6.02 -9.27
CA GLY A 51 -22.63 -5.65 -8.82
C GLY A 51 -23.08 -4.30 -9.40
N VAL A 52 -22.20 -3.30 -9.42
CA VAL A 52 -22.48 -2.00 -10.07
C VAL A 52 -22.68 -2.13 -11.57
N HIS A 53 -21.96 -3.02 -12.27
CA HIS A 53 -22.15 -3.23 -13.71
C HIS A 53 -23.57 -3.74 -14.06
N TYR A 54 -24.18 -4.59 -13.23
CA TYR A 54 -25.59 -4.98 -13.41
C TYR A 54 -26.58 -3.82 -13.18
N LEU A 55 -26.21 -2.85 -12.33
CA LEU A 55 -27.00 -1.64 -12.07
C LEU A 55 -26.75 -0.54 -13.12
N HIS A 56 -25.66 -0.64 -13.89
CA HIS A 56 -25.20 0.42 -14.78
C HIS A 56 -26.24 0.81 -15.82
N ARG A 57 -26.40 2.12 -15.98
CA ARG A 57 -27.18 2.74 -17.04
C ARG A 57 -26.21 3.50 -17.94
N PRO A 58 -26.11 3.16 -19.24
CA PRO A 58 -25.38 4.00 -20.18
C PRO A 58 -26.05 5.37 -20.30
N GLY A 59 -25.28 6.36 -20.72
CA GLY A 59 -25.71 7.75 -20.87
C GLY A 59 -24.63 8.56 -21.59
N PRO A 60 -24.87 9.86 -21.84
CA PRO A 60 -23.84 10.77 -22.34
C PRO A 60 -22.68 10.87 -21.35
N THR A 61 -21.45 10.96 -21.86
CA THR A 61 -20.25 11.12 -21.03
C THR A 61 -20.24 12.49 -20.35
N LEU A 62 -19.87 12.55 -19.07
CA LEU A 62 -19.81 13.79 -18.31
C LEU A 62 -18.74 14.75 -18.86
N GLN A 63 -18.95 16.05 -18.64
CA GLN A 63 -17.96 17.09 -18.90
C GLN A 63 -16.79 16.93 -17.92
N ASP A 64 -15.58 16.76 -18.44
CA ASP A 64 -14.37 16.52 -17.65
C ASP A 64 -13.18 17.31 -18.22
N LEU A 65 -12.39 17.93 -17.34
CA LEU A 65 -11.29 18.81 -17.76
C LEU A 65 -10.06 18.03 -18.25
N GLY A 66 -9.74 16.90 -17.63
CA GLY A 66 -8.69 16.00 -18.13
C GLY A 66 -9.02 15.46 -19.51
N PHE A 67 -10.30 15.27 -19.80
CA PHE A 67 -10.83 14.85 -21.10
C PHE A 67 -10.78 15.92 -22.20
N MET A 68 -10.69 17.21 -21.82
CA MET A 68 -10.49 18.33 -22.74
C MET A 68 -8.99 18.62 -22.98
N VAL A 69 -8.16 18.46 -21.94
CA VAL A 69 -6.72 18.77 -22.00
C VAL A 69 -5.90 17.63 -22.60
N LEU A 70 -6.27 16.36 -22.38
CA LEU A 70 -5.51 15.21 -22.87
C LEU A 70 -6.08 14.68 -24.20
N PRO A 71 -5.23 14.45 -25.22
CA PRO A 71 -5.65 13.81 -26.46
C PRO A 71 -6.06 12.37 -26.19
N GLU A 72 -7.10 11.88 -26.86
CA GLU A 72 -7.51 10.49 -26.68
C GLU A 72 -6.61 9.51 -27.39
N LEU A 73 -6.35 8.38 -26.72
CA LEU A 73 -5.61 7.26 -27.31
C LEU A 73 -6.43 6.50 -28.37
N GLY A 74 -7.75 6.67 -28.38
CA GLY A 74 -8.67 5.85 -29.17
C GLY A 74 -8.83 4.41 -28.64
N LYS A 75 -9.83 3.70 -29.17
CA LYS A 75 -10.21 2.35 -28.73
C LYS A 75 -9.05 1.35 -28.86
N GLU A 76 -8.31 1.39 -29.96
CA GLU A 76 -7.23 0.43 -30.25
C GLU A 76 -6.03 0.55 -29.31
N ARG A 77 -5.67 1.77 -28.88
CA ARG A 77 -4.53 1.99 -27.97
C ARG A 77 -4.94 1.98 -26.50
N GLY A 78 -6.21 1.74 -26.20
CA GLY A 78 -6.74 1.64 -24.84
C GLY A 78 -6.10 0.56 -23.97
N TYR A 79 -5.40 -0.42 -24.55
CA TYR A 79 -4.65 -1.42 -23.78
C TYR A 79 -3.39 -0.85 -23.09
N ILE A 80 -2.80 0.25 -23.58
CA ILE A 80 -1.51 0.78 -23.09
C ILE A 80 -1.54 1.06 -21.57
N SER A 81 -2.66 1.58 -21.06
CA SER A 81 -2.84 1.83 -19.62
C SER A 81 -3.09 0.56 -18.79
N GLU A 82 -3.54 -0.56 -19.38
CA GLU A 82 -3.50 -1.88 -18.69
C GLU A 82 -2.08 -2.46 -18.73
N THR A 83 -1.35 -2.33 -19.84
CA THR A 83 0.01 -2.86 -19.96
C THR A 83 0.96 -2.18 -18.97
N LEU A 84 0.89 -0.85 -18.84
CA LEU A 84 1.67 -0.13 -17.84
C LEU A 84 1.25 -0.49 -16.40
N PHE A 85 -0.06 -0.61 -16.13
CA PHE A 85 -0.54 -1.07 -14.81
C PHE A 85 -0.05 -2.48 -14.47
N THR A 86 -0.13 -3.41 -15.43
CA THR A 86 0.35 -4.80 -15.28
C THR A 86 1.86 -4.83 -15.04
N PHE A 87 2.63 -3.99 -15.74
CA PHE A 87 4.06 -3.82 -15.52
C PHE A 87 4.37 -3.29 -14.11
N ILE A 88 3.63 -2.28 -13.63
CA ILE A 88 3.75 -1.75 -12.26
C ILE A 88 3.45 -2.86 -11.23
N PHE A 89 2.35 -3.59 -11.41
CA PHE A 89 1.92 -4.66 -10.52
C PHE A 89 2.96 -5.78 -10.45
N LEU A 90 3.38 -6.33 -11.59
CA LEU A 90 4.38 -7.41 -11.65
C LEU A 90 5.73 -6.95 -11.09
N SER A 91 6.17 -5.73 -11.41
CA SER A 91 7.42 -5.16 -10.87
C SER A 91 7.38 -5.03 -9.34
N PHE A 92 6.25 -4.59 -8.78
CA PHE A 92 6.06 -4.51 -7.33
C PHE A 92 6.06 -5.91 -6.69
N VAL A 93 5.31 -6.87 -7.24
CA VAL A 93 5.28 -8.26 -6.74
C VAL A 93 6.70 -8.84 -6.75
N LEU A 94 7.42 -8.79 -7.87
CA LEU A 94 8.79 -9.28 -8.00
C LEU A 94 9.73 -8.61 -6.98
N TRP A 95 9.59 -7.30 -6.76
CA TRP A 95 10.35 -6.60 -5.72
C TRP A 95 10.01 -7.08 -4.30
N THR A 96 8.76 -7.41 -3.96
CA THR A 96 8.45 -7.96 -2.63
C THR A 96 9.12 -9.31 -2.37
N PHE A 97 9.33 -10.14 -3.40
CA PHE A 97 10.05 -11.43 -3.29
C PHE A 97 11.58 -11.32 -3.45
N HIS A 98 12.12 -10.13 -3.74
CA HIS A 98 13.56 -9.86 -3.81
C HIS A 98 14.40 -10.41 -2.64
N PRO A 99 13.95 -10.36 -1.35
CA PRO A 99 14.74 -10.87 -0.23
C PRO A 99 15.04 -12.37 -0.26
N PHE A 100 14.21 -13.19 -0.91
CA PHE A 100 14.46 -14.64 -1.03
C PHE A 100 15.62 -14.91 -2.00
N ILE A 101 15.68 -14.16 -3.10
CA ILE A 101 16.66 -14.35 -4.18
C ILE A 101 17.99 -13.67 -3.81
N LEU A 102 17.95 -12.38 -3.50
CA LEU A 102 19.13 -11.53 -3.26
C LEU A 102 19.35 -11.31 -1.76
N GLN A 103 20.57 -11.00 -1.33
CA GLN A 103 20.99 -11.06 0.08
C GLN A 103 20.51 -9.90 0.98
N THR A 104 19.35 -9.31 0.67
CA THR A 104 18.81 -8.12 1.35
C THR A 104 17.90 -8.48 2.53
N LYS A 105 18.48 -8.76 3.70
CA LYS A 105 17.74 -8.91 4.98
C LYS A 105 17.22 -7.57 5.51
N ARG A 106 16.32 -6.89 4.78
CA ARG A 106 15.75 -5.59 5.21
C ARG A 106 14.36 -5.73 5.82
N PHE A 107 13.45 -6.40 5.13
CA PHE A 107 12.06 -6.58 5.56
C PHE A 107 11.63 -8.04 5.52
N TYR A 108 10.42 -8.30 6.02
CA TYR A 108 9.68 -9.55 5.84
C TYR A 108 8.54 -9.33 4.85
N THR A 109 8.46 -10.18 3.85
CA THR A 109 7.49 -10.20 2.75
C THR A 109 6.07 -10.30 3.28
N VAL A 110 5.85 -11.21 4.25
CA VAL A 110 4.56 -11.43 4.94
C VAL A 110 4.10 -10.16 5.67
N LEU A 111 5.03 -9.34 6.19
CA LEU A 111 4.70 -8.10 6.89
C LEU A 111 4.44 -6.93 5.94
N ILE A 112 5.12 -6.85 4.80
CA ILE A 112 4.79 -5.88 3.74
C ILE A 112 3.40 -6.18 3.17
N TRP A 113 3.11 -7.42 2.79
CA TRP A 113 1.80 -7.79 2.25
C TRP A 113 0.66 -7.57 3.25
N ARG A 114 0.92 -7.71 4.56
CA ARG A 114 -0.05 -7.32 5.61
C ARG A 114 -0.35 -5.81 5.60
N ARG A 115 0.65 -4.94 5.41
CA ARG A 115 0.42 -3.47 5.29
C ARG A 115 -0.29 -3.13 3.98
N VAL A 116 0.21 -3.66 2.86
CA VAL A 116 -0.36 -3.44 1.52
C VAL A 116 -1.83 -3.84 1.48
N LEU A 117 -2.19 -5.05 1.95
CA LEU A 117 -3.59 -5.47 2.00
C LEU A 117 -4.44 -4.61 2.94
N ALA A 118 -3.91 -4.15 4.08
CA ALA A 118 -4.65 -3.22 4.95
C ALA A 118 -4.95 -1.88 4.27
N PHE A 119 -3.98 -1.30 3.55
CA PHE A 119 -4.16 -0.07 2.78
C PHE A 119 -5.14 -0.26 1.61
N LEU A 120 -5.04 -1.38 0.89
CA LEU A 120 -5.95 -1.73 -0.20
C LEU A 120 -7.38 -1.91 0.30
N CYS A 121 -7.60 -2.69 1.37
CA CYS A 121 -8.93 -2.93 1.91
C CYS A 121 -9.58 -1.64 2.43
N ALA A 122 -8.83 -0.78 3.13
CA ALA A 122 -9.35 0.52 3.58
C ALA A 122 -9.75 1.43 2.39
N SER A 123 -8.91 1.48 1.35
CA SER A 123 -9.18 2.29 0.15
C SER A 123 -10.37 1.76 -0.64
N GLN A 124 -10.42 0.43 -0.85
CA GLN A 124 -11.49 -0.25 -1.58
C GLN A 124 -12.81 -0.25 -0.80
N PHE A 125 -12.79 -0.25 0.53
CA PHE A 125 -14.01 -0.08 1.33
C PHE A 125 -14.65 1.29 1.08
N LEU A 126 -13.88 2.38 1.14
CA LEU A 126 -14.39 3.71 0.78
C LEU A 126 -14.89 3.73 -0.67
N ARG A 127 -14.13 3.13 -1.61
CA ARG A 127 -14.52 3.02 -3.02
C ARG A 127 -15.89 2.34 -3.21
N ILE A 128 -16.14 1.23 -2.52
CA ILE A 128 -17.42 0.51 -2.56
C ILE A 128 -18.56 1.41 -2.08
N VAL A 129 -18.35 2.15 -0.98
CA VAL A 129 -19.35 3.11 -0.49
C VAL A 129 -19.59 4.22 -1.53
N THR A 130 -18.55 4.76 -2.16
CA THR A 130 -18.68 5.82 -3.17
C THR A 130 -19.48 5.35 -4.40
N PHE A 131 -19.11 4.23 -5.04
CA PHE A 131 -19.76 3.79 -6.28
C PHE A 131 -21.15 3.15 -6.09
N TYR A 132 -21.52 2.77 -4.86
CA TYR A 132 -22.91 2.41 -4.54
C TYR A 132 -23.77 3.60 -4.12
N SER A 133 -23.17 4.65 -3.53
CA SER A 133 -23.89 5.87 -3.15
C SER A 133 -24.36 6.66 -4.39
N THR A 134 -23.52 6.73 -5.43
CA THR A 134 -23.84 7.45 -6.67
C THR A 134 -23.27 6.69 -7.86
N GLN A 135 -24.09 6.50 -8.89
CA GLN A 135 -23.68 5.86 -10.16
C GLN A 135 -23.74 6.88 -11.30
N LEU A 136 -22.66 6.97 -12.07
CA LEU A 136 -22.52 7.89 -13.20
C LEU A 136 -22.20 7.09 -14.49
N PRO A 137 -22.48 7.64 -15.70
CA PRO A 137 -22.25 6.94 -16.97
C PRO A 137 -20.76 6.71 -17.24
N GLY A 138 -20.38 5.50 -17.62
CA GLY A 138 -18.98 5.10 -17.75
C GLY A 138 -18.33 5.70 -19.01
N PRO A 139 -17.14 6.34 -18.93
CA PRO A 139 -16.55 7.06 -20.06
C PRO A 139 -15.98 6.12 -21.15
N ASN A 140 -15.74 4.86 -20.79
CA ASN A 140 -15.06 3.86 -21.60
C ASN A 140 -15.89 3.46 -22.83
N TYR A 141 -15.24 3.27 -23.98
CA TYR A 141 -15.87 3.00 -25.27
C TYR A 141 -16.82 1.80 -25.30
N HIS A 142 -16.69 0.86 -24.36
CA HIS A 142 -17.58 -0.32 -24.24
C HIS A 142 -18.75 -0.14 -23.27
N CYS A 143 -18.83 1.01 -22.58
CA CYS A 143 -19.88 1.37 -21.63
C CYS A 143 -20.87 2.42 -22.18
N ARG A 144 -20.62 2.92 -23.39
CA ARG A 144 -21.48 3.90 -24.08
C ARG A 144 -22.71 3.23 -24.67
N GLU A 145 -23.74 4.03 -24.91
CA GLU A 145 -24.98 3.60 -25.58
C GLU A 145 -24.69 2.88 -26.91
N GLY A 146 -25.50 1.89 -27.24
CA GLY A 146 -25.31 1.01 -28.41
C GLY A 146 -24.23 -0.08 -28.25
N SER A 147 -23.41 -0.07 -27.19
CA SER A 147 -22.42 -1.13 -26.97
C SER A 147 -23.02 -2.37 -26.30
N PRO A 148 -22.79 -3.60 -26.81
CA PRO A 148 -23.36 -4.83 -26.24
C PRO A 148 -22.76 -5.22 -24.88
N LEU A 149 -21.72 -4.52 -24.41
CA LEU A 149 -21.10 -4.71 -23.09
C LEU A 149 -21.53 -3.65 -22.06
N ALA A 150 -22.27 -2.60 -22.49
CA ALA A 150 -22.58 -1.48 -21.63
C ALA A 150 -23.51 -1.86 -20.46
N ARG A 151 -24.41 -2.82 -20.67
CA ARG A 151 -25.30 -3.35 -19.64
C ARG A 151 -25.27 -4.87 -19.66
N LEU A 152 -24.95 -5.47 -18.51
CA LEU A 152 -25.10 -6.91 -18.33
C LEU A 152 -26.60 -7.30 -18.32
N PRO A 153 -26.98 -8.46 -18.89
CA PRO A 153 -28.33 -8.99 -18.72
C PRO A 153 -28.60 -9.28 -17.23
N PRO A 154 -29.87 -9.34 -16.79
CA PRO A 154 -30.20 -9.77 -15.43
C PRO A 154 -29.59 -11.16 -15.15
N PRO A 155 -28.89 -11.34 -14.02
CA PRO A 155 -28.17 -12.58 -13.76
C PRO A 155 -29.16 -13.73 -13.56
N GLN A 156 -29.01 -14.80 -14.34
CA GLN A 156 -29.95 -15.93 -14.29
C GLN A 156 -29.73 -16.84 -13.09
N ASN A 157 -28.52 -16.80 -12.50
CA ASN A 157 -28.13 -17.66 -11.38
C ASN A 157 -27.25 -16.88 -10.38
N VAL A 158 -27.38 -17.16 -9.09
CA VAL A 158 -26.47 -16.62 -8.05
C VAL A 158 -25.01 -17.01 -8.31
N ALA A 159 -24.79 -18.20 -8.87
CA ALA A 159 -23.48 -18.67 -9.32
C ALA A 159 -22.89 -17.79 -10.43
N GLU A 160 -23.72 -17.20 -11.30
CA GLU A 160 -23.23 -16.29 -12.34
C GLU A 160 -22.60 -15.05 -11.71
N VAL A 161 -23.26 -14.43 -10.73
CA VAL A 161 -22.79 -13.23 -10.03
C VAL A 161 -21.52 -13.52 -9.23
N LEU A 162 -21.55 -14.58 -8.42
CA LEU A 162 -20.45 -14.99 -7.54
C LEU A 162 -19.21 -15.43 -8.33
N LEU A 163 -19.37 -16.23 -9.39
CA LEU A 163 -18.25 -16.75 -10.17
C LEU A 163 -17.74 -15.64 -11.11
N ILE A 164 -16.89 -14.78 -10.56
CA ILE A 164 -16.20 -13.70 -11.30
C ILE A 164 -15.35 -14.35 -12.39
N ASN A 165 -15.73 -14.14 -13.65
CA ASN A 165 -14.92 -14.48 -14.82
C ASN A 165 -13.72 -13.53 -14.91
N PHE A 166 -12.74 -13.68 -14.00
CA PHE A 166 -11.61 -12.77 -13.73
C PHE A 166 -11.06 -12.01 -14.96
N PRO A 167 -10.61 -12.67 -16.05
CA PRO A 167 -10.03 -11.95 -17.19
C PRO A 167 -11.02 -11.06 -17.96
N ARG A 168 -12.34 -11.33 -17.91
CA ARG A 168 -13.36 -10.46 -18.50
C ARG A 168 -13.90 -9.45 -17.49
N GLY A 169 -14.23 -9.87 -16.28
CA GLY A 169 -14.84 -9.03 -15.25
C GLY A 169 -13.94 -7.90 -14.72
N VAL A 170 -12.60 -8.05 -14.84
CA VAL A 170 -11.64 -7.00 -14.45
C VAL A 170 -11.35 -6.02 -15.61
N ILE A 171 -11.45 -6.47 -16.87
CA ILE A 171 -11.11 -5.67 -18.06
C ILE A 171 -12.34 -4.93 -18.64
N TYR A 172 -13.53 -5.53 -18.54
CA TYR A 172 -14.77 -5.04 -19.13
C TYR A 172 -15.84 -4.72 -18.08
N GLY A 173 -15.46 -4.08 -16.97
CA GLY A 173 -16.41 -3.60 -15.96
C GLY A 173 -16.92 -2.20 -16.30
N CYS A 174 -18.24 -2.03 -16.40
CA CYS A 174 -18.87 -0.71 -16.57
C CYS A 174 -19.47 -0.15 -15.27
N GLY A 175 -19.57 1.17 -15.22
CA GLY A 175 -19.81 1.94 -14.01
C GLY A 175 -18.73 3.00 -13.85
N ASP A 176 -19.10 4.18 -13.37
CA ASP A 176 -18.12 5.15 -12.89
C ASP A 176 -17.62 4.74 -11.51
N LEU A 177 -16.59 3.89 -11.48
CA LEU A 177 -16.11 3.22 -10.27
C LEU A 177 -15.14 4.13 -9.49
N ILE A 178 -15.62 5.31 -9.09
CA ILE A 178 -14.89 6.29 -8.29
C ILE A 178 -14.45 5.65 -6.95
N PHE A 179 -13.21 5.77 -6.51
CA PHE A 179 -12.01 6.30 -7.17
C PHE A 179 -11.20 5.18 -7.84
N SER A 180 -10.35 5.50 -8.83
CA SER A 180 -9.80 4.51 -9.77
C SER A 180 -8.99 3.40 -9.08
N SER A 181 -9.36 2.13 -9.30
CA SER A 181 -8.67 0.97 -8.74
C SER A 181 -7.20 0.89 -9.15
N HIS A 182 -6.89 1.18 -10.41
CA HIS A 182 -5.51 1.21 -10.91
C HIS A 182 -4.67 2.21 -10.12
N MET A 183 -5.22 3.40 -9.85
CA MET A 183 -4.55 4.41 -9.03
C MET A 183 -4.43 4.00 -7.56
N ILE A 184 -5.42 3.31 -6.97
CA ILE A 184 -5.31 2.74 -5.62
C ILE A 184 -4.10 1.80 -5.53
N PHE A 185 -4.01 0.80 -6.42
CA PHE A 185 -2.91 -0.16 -6.43
C PHE A 185 -1.56 0.53 -6.70
N THR A 186 -1.46 1.36 -7.74
CA THR A 186 -0.22 2.07 -8.09
C THR A 186 0.26 2.98 -6.95
N LEU A 187 -0.61 3.78 -6.33
CA LEU A 187 -0.21 4.66 -5.22
C LEU A 187 0.20 3.87 -3.98
N VAL A 188 -0.54 2.82 -3.59
CA VAL A 188 -0.14 1.96 -2.46
C VAL A 188 1.22 1.30 -2.71
N PHE A 189 1.50 0.83 -3.92
CA PHE A 189 2.78 0.23 -4.28
C PHE A 189 3.93 1.26 -4.27
N VAL A 190 3.72 2.45 -4.85
CA VAL A 190 4.73 3.52 -4.91
C VAL A 190 5.04 4.08 -3.52
N ILE A 191 4.03 4.30 -2.66
CA ILE A 191 4.25 4.75 -1.27
C ILE A 191 4.96 3.65 -0.45
N THR A 192 4.61 2.38 -0.66
CA THR A 192 5.30 1.25 0.00
C THR A 192 6.76 1.16 -0.44
N TYR A 193 7.07 1.35 -1.72
CA TYR A 193 8.45 1.42 -2.22
C TYR A 193 9.19 2.67 -1.72
N GLN A 194 8.51 3.83 -1.63
CA GLN A 194 9.05 5.06 -1.06
C GLN A 194 9.49 4.85 0.39
N LYS A 195 8.72 4.09 1.20
CA LYS A 195 9.08 3.77 2.59
C LYS A 195 10.19 2.73 2.71
N TYR A 196 10.06 1.56 2.07
CA TYR A 196 10.95 0.40 2.33
C TYR A 196 12.09 0.22 1.30
N GLY A 197 11.98 0.80 0.11
CA GLY A 197 13.00 0.75 -0.94
C GLY A 197 14.29 1.48 -0.56
N SER A 198 15.40 1.06 -1.16
CA SER A 198 16.73 1.66 -0.98
C SER A 198 17.15 2.59 -2.13
N ILE A 199 16.80 2.25 -3.37
CA ILE A 199 17.35 2.88 -4.57
C ILE A 199 16.62 4.20 -4.87
N ARG A 200 17.31 5.34 -4.69
CA ARG A 200 16.74 6.68 -4.93
C ARG A 200 16.21 6.87 -6.36
N PHE A 201 16.94 6.39 -7.37
CA PHE A 201 16.51 6.46 -8.77
C PHE A 201 15.16 5.78 -9.00
N ILE A 202 14.98 4.56 -8.49
CA ILE A 202 13.72 3.81 -8.62
C ILE A 202 12.57 4.50 -7.87
N LYS A 203 12.84 5.21 -6.75
CA LYS A 203 11.82 6.02 -6.07
C LYS A 203 11.32 7.17 -6.94
N VAL A 204 12.21 7.92 -7.59
CA VAL A 204 11.83 8.99 -8.52
C VAL A 204 11.07 8.42 -9.72
N LEU A 205 11.62 7.38 -10.35
CA LEU A 205 11.00 6.69 -11.48
C LEU A 205 9.60 6.15 -11.15
N ALA A 206 9.40 5.60 -9.94
CA ALA A 206 8.11 5.10 -9.49
C ALA A 206 7.05 6.21 -9.37
N TRP A 207 7.41 7.41 -8.90
CA TRP A 207 6.51 8.57 -8.90
C TRP A 207 6.24 9.10 -10.31
N CYS A 208 7.26 9.17 -11.18
CA CYS A 208 7.07 9.53 -12.59
C CYS A 208 6.11 8.55 -13.30
N ILE A 209 6.24 7.25 -13.04
CA ILE A 209 5.35 6.21 -13.57
C ILE A 209 3.92 6.34 -12.99
N ALA A 210 3.75 6.72 -11.73
CA ALA A 210 2.42 6.98 -11.17
C ALA A 210 1.71 8.17 -11.85
N VAL A 211 2.45 9.23 -12.17
CA VAL A 211 1.92 10.37 -12.94
C VAL A 211 1.62 9.96 -14.38
N ALA A 212 2.52 9.22 -15.05
CA ALA A 212 2.28 8.72 -16.41
C ALA A 212 1.05 7.79 -16.48
N GLN A 213 0.89 6.88 -15.51
CA GLN A 213 -0.29 6.02 -15.38
C GLN A 213 -1.57 6.84 -15.17
N SER A 214 -1.51 7.90 -14.35
CA SER A 214 -2.64 8.82 -14.13
C SER A 214 -3.13 9.44 -15.43
N LEU A 215 -2.20 10.00 -16.22
CA LEU A 215 -2.51 10.63 -17.51
C LEU A 215 -3.02 9.62 -18.53
N LEU A 216 -2.39 8.44 -18.62
CA LEU A 216 -2.78 7.38 -19.56
C LEU A 216 -4.16 6.77 -19.22
N ILE A 217 -4.56 6.70 -17.94
CA ILE A 217 -5.91 6.26 -17.54
C ILE A 217 -6.99 7.21 -18.08
N VAL A 218 -6.80 8.53 -17.90
CA VAL A 218 -7.73 9.56 -18.37
C VAL A 218 -7.74 9.64 -19.90
N ALA A 219 -6.57 9.65 -20.54
CA ALA A 219 -6.43 9.71 -22.01
C ALA A 219 -6.91 8.44 -22.74
N SER A 220 -6.97 7.29 -22.05
CA SER A 220 -7.62 6.06 -22.54
C SER A 220 -9.12 5.99 -22.25
N ARG A 221 -9.72 7.07 -21.71
CA ARG A 221 -11.15 7.23 -21.40
C ARG A 221 -11.71 6.16 -20.45
N LYS A 222 -10.88 5.55 -19.60
CA LYS A 222 -11.31 4.46 -18.70
C LYS A 222 -12.02 4.94 -17.44
N HIS A 223 -11.60 6.12 -16.99
CA HIS A 223 -11.98 6.79 -15.75
C HIS A 223 -12.03 8.29 -16.04
N TYR A 224 -12.85 9.04 -15.31
CA TYR A 224 -12.80 10.50 -15.36
C TYR A 224 -11.57 11.01 -14.60
N SER A 225 -11.23 12.29 -14.77
CA SER A 225 -10.12 12.91 -14.04
C SER A 225 -10.40 12.99 -12.53
N VAL A 226 -11.67 13.08 -12.13
CA VAL A 226 -12.07 13.06 -10.71
C VAL A 226 -11.69 11.74 -10.04
N ASP A 227 -11.88 10.58 -10.67
CA ASP A 227 -11.55 9.25 -10.12
C ASP A 227 -10.06 9.12 -9.80
N VAL A 228 -9.23 9.83 -10.57
CA VAL A 228 -7.77 9.87 -10.43
C VAL A 228 -7.38 10.88 -9.35
N VAL A 229 -7.90 12.11 -9.38
CA VAL A 229 -7.63 13.14 -8.36
C VAL A 229 -8.09 12.70 -6.96
N VAL A 230 -9.28 12.10 -6.86
CA VAL A 230 -9.81 11.54 -5.60
C VAL A 230 -8.93 10.40 -5.09
N ALA A 231 -8.42 9.53 -5.98
CA ALA A 231 -7.46 8.50 -5.58
C ALA A 231 -6.15 9.11 -5.04
N TRP A 232 -5.61 10.15 -5.69
CA TRP A 232 -4.36 10.80 -5.28
C TRP A 232 -4.39 11.32 -3.85
N TYR A 233 -5.41 12.08 -3.44
CA TYR A 233 -5.47 12.55 -2.04
C TYR A 233 -5.94 11.45 -1.08
N THR A 234 -6.97 10.67 -1.43
CA THR A 234 -7.58 9.69 -0.51
C THR A 234 -6.61 8.58 -0.13
N VAL A 235 -5.85 8.04 -1.10
CA VAL A 235 -4.89 6.94 -0.82
C VAL A 235 -3.71 7.44 0.01
N ASN A 236 -3.17 8.62 -0.27
CA ASN A 236 -2.06 9.17 0.52
C ASN A 236 -2.50 9.45 1.98
N LEU A 237 -3.69 10.03 2.19
CA LEU A 237 -4.25 10.26 3.52
C LEU A 237 -4.54 8.95 4.26
N LEU A 238 -5.19 7.98 3.61
CA LEU A 238 -5.46 6.65 4.20
C LEU A 238 -4.17 5.94 4.61
N VAL A 239 -3.16 5.89 3.73
CA VAL A 239 -1.88 5.26 4.05
C VAL A 239 -1.23 5.96 5.25
N PHE A 240 -1.23 7.30 5.31
CA PHE A 240 -0.70 8.05 6.46
C PHE A 240 -1.42 7.73 7.79
N PHE A 241 -2.75 7.68 7.81
CA PHE A 241 -3.51 7.35 9.02
C PHE A 241 -3.39 5.89 9.44
N VAL A 242 -3.47 4.95 8.49
CA VAL A 242 -3.40 3.51 8.75
C VAL A 242 -1.97 3.09 9.13
N ASP A 243 -0.93 3.64 8.49
CA ASP A 243 0.47 3.33 8.80
C ASP A 243 0.85 3.79 10.22
N LYS A 244 0.33 4.95 10.68
CA LYS A 244 0.42 5.41 12.08
C LYS A 244 -0.24 4.49 13.11
N LYS A 245 -1.24 3.70 12.71
CA LYS A 245 -1.91 2.70 13.57
C LYS A 245 -1.26 1.31 13.50
N LEU A 246 -0.45 1.05 12.47
CA LEU A 246 0.26 -0.22 12.27
C LEU A 246 1.67 -0.13 12.87
N THR A 247 1.82 -0.64 14.10
CA THR A 247 3.09 -0.79 14.86
C THR A 247 4.28 -1.08 13.96
N GLU A 248 5.35 -0.30 14.09
CA GLU A 248 6.50 -0.32 13.17
C GLU A 248 7.07 -1.72 12.96
N LEU A 249 7.61 -1.97 11.76
CA LEU A 249 8.20 -3.27 11.46
C LEU A 249 9.53 -3.41 12.23
N PRO A 250 9.77 -4.52 12.95
CA PRO A 250 11.06 -4.77 13.59
C PRO A 250 12.13 -4.90 12.50
N ASP A 251 12.98 -3.88 12.38
CA ASP A 251 13.96 -3.81 11.30
C ASP A 251 14.99 -4.93 11.46
N ARG A 252 15.18 -5.74 10.39
CA ARG A 252 16.01 -6.96 10.47
C ARG A 252 17.49 -6.64 10.71
N SER A 253 17.88 -5.39 10.47
CA SER A 253 19.15 -4.76 10.87
C SER A 253 19.40 -4.84 12.39
N ALA A 254 18.45 -4.35 13.20
CA ALA A 254 18.55 -4.31 14.66
C ALA A 254 18.59 -5.71 15.27
N VAL A 255 17.74 -6.62 14.77
CA VAL A 255 17.74 -8.04 15.20
C VAL A 255 19.08 -8.72 14.90
N SER A 256 19.74 -8.34 13.80
CA SER A 256 21.07 -8.86 13.46
C SER A 256 22.17 -8.32 14.37
N ALA A 257 22.06 -7.08 14.86
CA ALA A 257 22.98 -6.51 15.84
C ALA A 257 22.86 -7.21 17.22
N SER A 258 21.64 -7.59 17.63
CA SER A 258 21.40 -8.38 18.84
C SER A 258 21.74 -9.88 18.72
N ALA A 259 22.18 -10.36 17.54
CA ALA A 259 22.48 -11.77 17.28
C ALA A 259 23.99 -12.09 17.26
N LEU A 260 24.86 -11.11 17.47
CA LEU A 260 26.28 -11.33 17.75
C LEU A 260 26.48 -11.49 19.26
N PRO A 261 27.06 -12.61 19.74
CA PRO A 261 27.48 -12.72 21.12
C PRO A 261 28.71 -11.84 21.33
N LEU A 262 28.49 -10.57 21.71
CA LEU A 262 29.57 -9.69 22.16
C LEU A 262 30.25 -10.33 23.37
N SER A 263 31.54 -10.64 23.25
CA SER A 263 32.30 -11.26 24.32
C SER A 263 32.36 -10.29 25.50
N VAL A 264 32.18 -10.81 26.73
CA VAL A 264 32.20 -10.01 27.96
C VAL A 264 33.54 -9.25 28.13
N LYS A 265 34.62 -9.73 27.47
CA LYS A 265 35.91 -9.02 27.39
C LYS A 265 35.83 -7.70 26.60
N ASP A 266 35.09 -7.66 25.49
CA ASP A 266 35.07 -6.49 24.59
C ASP A 266 34.33 -5.30 25.21
N ILE A 267 33.30 -5.59 26.00
CA ILE A 267 32.60 -4.59 26.82
C ILE A 267 33.57 -3.96 27.82
N LYS A 268 34.35 -4.79 28.53
CA LYS A 268 35.28 -4.30 29.56
C LYS A 268 36.41 -3.45 28.98
N LEU A 269 37.04 -3.87 27.88
CA LEU A 269 38.06 -3.09 27.17
C LEU A 269 37.51 -1.75 26.66
N LYS A 270 36.27 -1.72 26.16
CA LYS A 270 35.64 -0.49 25.69
C LYS A 270 35.26 0.46 26.83
N GLU A 271 34.81 -0.08 27.96
CA GLU A 271 34.51 0.72 29.15
C GLU A 271 35.80 1.32 29.75
N GLU A 272 36.87 0.52 29.84
CA GLU A 272 38.19 0.92 30.33
C GLU A 272 38.82 2.01 29.45
N SER A 273 38.74 1.86 28.11
CA SER A 273 39.15 2.91 27.16
C SER A 273 38.31 4.19 27.28
N THR A 274 37.00 4.08 27.51
CA THR A 274 36.13 5.25 27.75
C THR A 274 36.47 5.96 29.07
N ARG A 275 36.83 5.21 30.12
CA ARG A 275 37.25 5.77 31.42
C ARG A 275 38.59 6.50 31.32
N LEU A 276 39.57 5.94 30.60
CA LEU A 276 40.90 6.57 30.39
C LEU A 276 40.80 7.90 29.63
N LEU A 277 39.88 8.03 28.67
CA LEU A 277 39.66 9.27 27.91
C LEU A 277 38.94 10.38 28.71
N ASN A 278 38.34 10.04 29.86
CA ASN A 278 37.52 10.97 30.65
C ASN A 278 38.16 11.34 32.01
N GLY A 279 39.48 11.14 32.15
CA GLY A 279 40.20 11.29 33.42
C GLY A 279 40.67 12.71 33.78
N ASN A 280 40.84 13.61 32.81
CA ASN A 280 41.48 14.92 33.01
C ASN A 280 40.56 16.11 32.66
N SER A 281 39.58 16.42 33.52
CA SER A 281 39.08 17.80 33.71
C SER A 281 38.17 17.95 34.95
N VAL A 282 38.79 18.16 36.09
CA VAL A 282 38.28 19.07 37.15
C VAL A 282 38.83 20.44 36.75
N GLU A 283 38.10 21.57 36.73
CA GLU A 283 36.95 22.00 37.53
C GLU A 283 36.12 23.07 36.79
N ALA A 284 34.78 23.05 36.90
CA ALA A 284 33.86 24.21 36.78
C ALA A 284 32.40 23.76 36.91
N ALA A 285 31.56 24.56 37.57
CA ALA A 285 30.13 24.26 37.75
C ALA A 285 29.20 25.13 36.87
N ASP A 286 28.23 24.50 36.21
CA ASP A 286 26.82 24.57 36.64
C ASP A 286 26.03 23.41 36.01
N ARG A 287 24.92 22.99 36.64
CA ARG A 287 24.12 21.82 36.23
C ARG A 287 22.66 21.93 36.66
N ARG A 288 21.78 22.37 35.74
CA ARG A 288 20.33 22.16 35.87
C ARG A 288 19.77 21.31 34.71
N PRO A 289 18.74 20.46 34.96
CA PRO A 289 18.33 19.42 34.03
C PRO A 289 17.27 19.86 33.00
N ARG A 290 17.13 19.04 31.97
CA ARG A 290 16.14 19.12 30.88
C ARG A 290 14.75 18.67 31.35
N THR A 291 13.71 19.39 30.95
CA THR A 291 12.30 18.95 31.11
C THR A 291 11.68 18.65 29.75
N GLN A 292 10.80 17.64 29.70
CA GLN A 292 9.96 17.34 28.53
C GLN A 292 8.65 18.14 28.61
N ILE A 293 8.03 18.45 27.48
CA ILE A 293 6.64 18.96 27.45
C ILE A 293 5.79 18.03 26.60
N ASN A 294 4.75 17.46 27.21
CA ASN A 294 3.72 16.68 26.53
C ASN A 294 2.41 16.71 27.34
N GLY A 295 1.30 17.03 26.68
CA GLY A 295 -0.02 16.45 26.99
C GLY A 295 -0.83 17.01 28.17
N LYS A 296 -1.79 17.88 27.82
CA LYS A 296 -3.16 18.02 28.39
C LYS A 296 -3.38 18.36 29.88
N PRO A 297 -4.33 19.26 30.20
CA PRO A 297 -4.91 19.38 31.54
C PRO A 297 -6.08 18.38 31.75
N LEU A 298 -6.39 18.10 33.02
CA LEU A 298 -7.70 17.66 33.51
C LEU A 298 -7.89 18.18 34.95
N GLU A 299 -9.12 18.15 35.45
CA GLU A 299 -9.56 18.53 36.80
C GLU A 299 -8.77 17.83 37.92
N ASN A 300 -8.74 18.30 39.19
CA ASN A 300 -9.93 18.61 39.99
C ASN A 300 -9.62 19.34 41.32
N GLY A 301 -10.65 19.93 41.95
CA GLY A 301 -10.76 20.05 43.41
C GLY A 301 -10.29 21.34 44.11
N ASN A 302 -11.25 22.14 44.58
CA ASN A 302 -11.26 22.80 45.90
C ASN A 302 -12.73 23.09 46.30
N HIS A 303 -13.02 23.24 47.59
CA HIS A 303 -14.34 22.85 48.14
C HIS A 303 -14.74 23.68 49.39
N LEU A 304 -15.92 24.33 49.37
CA LEU A 304 -16.57 25.13 50.45
C LEU A 304 -15.80 26.41 50.87
N ASP A 305 -16.32 27.42 51.59
CA ASP A 305 -17.62 28.14 51.72
C ASP A 305 -17.33 29.42 52.58
N THR A 306 -18.17 30.46 52.76
CA THR A 306 -19.52 30.83 52.27
C THR A 306 -19.48 32.31 51.75
N GLU A 307 -20.35 33.33 51.91
CA GLU A 307 -21.69 33.58 52.52
C GLU A 307 -22.38 34.86 51.95
N THR A 308 -23.59 35.17 52.43
CA THR A 308 -24.34 36.46 52.42
C THR A 308 -24.21 37.47 51.25
N THR A 309 -25.19 37.44 50.36
CA THR A 309 -26.24 38.47 50.07
C THR A 309 -26.00 39.99 50.24
N ILE A 310 -26.65 40.77 49.35
CA ILE A 310 -26.97 42.22 49.36
C ILE A 310 -25.88 43.18 48.85
N THR A 311 -25.98 43.56 47.57
CA THR A 311 -26.61 44.83 47.11
C THR A 311 -27.12 44.68 45.69
#